data_AF-A0ABC8CK89-F1
#
_entry.id   AF-A0ABC8CK89-F1
#
_cell.length_a   1.000
_cell.length_b   1.000
_cell.length_c   1.000
_cell.angle_alpha   90.00
_cell.angle_beta   90.00
_cell.angle_gamma   90.00
#
_symmetry.space_group_name_H-M   'P 1'
#
loop_
_entity.id
_entity.type
_entity.pdbx_description
1 polymer ?
#
loop_
_entity_poly.entity_id
_entity_poly.type
_entity_poly.pdbx_seq_one_letter_code
_entity_poly.pdbx_strand_id
1 'polypeptide(L)'
;MVVDYLSSQPNRAGYQVSTKKGSGPYSPGSAVDHYQRPMRAAGWRLLGDIPNKQAARGIQGEYEGIAFVDGQAYCPAIKAMPQLLDPRAALDAGDINAEQFERLVAQRENLRMRTKQVNEDGSIRFACPALEGKVSCPARKNDSQAKRAAARRTLGGRAPLPLSVKQVPVERQLGKACSGKSVTVPLYLDKGGVDNINKHLHPGPAAYTQEWHDTYKRGRAAIEARNASAKHDVSLGLGDRAKRGMRGFDGFAMLLTVLVAASNALRVIGYLKRGRDAELAPTPPRGGRPRKKRFDDHVIGLAWGNAPPAEEAA
;
A
#
# COMPACT_ATOMS: atom_id res chain seq x y z
N MET A 1 -13.35 -10.60 -9.64
CA MET A 1 -12.12 -11.39 -9.85
C MET A 1 -10.93 -10.52 -9.47
N VAL A 2 -10.22 -10.93 -8.43
CA VAL A 2 -9.19 -10.13 -7.75
C VAL A 2 -7.87 -10.27 -8.50
N VAL A 3 -7.41 -9.18 -9.13
CA VAL A 3 -6.05 -9.11 -9.66
C VAL A 3 -5.25 -8.13 -8.80
N ASP A 4 -4.97 -8.56 -7.57
CA ASP A 4 -4.08 -7.81 -6.69
C ASP A 4 -2.62 -8.09 -7.04
N TYR A 5 -1.78 -7.08 -6.88
CA TYR A 5 -0.35 -7.23 -7.09
C TYR A 5 0.31 -7.66 -5.78
N LEU A 6 0.83 -8.88 -5.79
CA LEU A 6 1.72 -9.41 -4.76
C LEU A 6 3.12 -8.92 -5.09
N SER A 7 3.70 -8.06 -4.24
CA SER A 7 5.11 -7.72 -4.32
C SER A 7 5.80 -8.16 -3.05
N SER A 8 6.64 -9.19 -3.12
CA SER A 8 7.70 -9.43 -2.12
C SER A 8 8.86 -8.48 -2.45
N GLN A 9 9.03 -7.43 -1.66
CA GLN A 9 10.27 -6.64 -1.74
C GLN A 9 11.23 -7.12 -0.65
N PRO A 10 12.50 -7.42 -0.99
CA PRO A 10 13.54 -7.54 0.02
C PRO A 10 13.76 -6.16 0.63
N ASN A 11 13.58 -6.01 1.95
CA ASN A 11 14.07 -4.83 2.65
C ASN A 11 15.60 -4.86 2.72
N ARG A 12 16.26 -3.70 2.90
CA ARG A 12 17.72 -3.55 3.15
C ARG A 12 18.26 -4.40 4.33
N ALA A 13 17.39 -5.07 5.08
CA ALA A 13 17.68 -5.94 6.21
C ALA A 13 17.33 -7.44 5.96
N GLY A 14 17.14 -7.87 4.71
CA GLY A 14 16.98 -9.30 4.37
C GLY A 14 15.61 -9.93 4.63
N TYR A 15 14.64 -9.22 5.20
CA TYR A 15 13.27 -9.73 5.37
C TYR A 15 12.44 -9.57 4.08
N GLN A 16 11.89 -10.67 3.56
CA GLN A 16 10.87 -10.64 2.52
C GLN A 16 9.57 -10.08 3.12
N VAL A 17 9.25 -8.82 2.82
CA VAL A 17 7.98 -8.24 3.22
C VAL A 17 7.02 -8.37 2.04
N SER A 18 6.04 -9.25 2.19
CA SER A 18 4.97 -9.46 1.23
C SER A 18 3.95 -8.30 1.37
N THR A 19 4.04 -7.33 0.48
CA THR A 19 3.13 -6.17 0.46
C THR A 19 2.07 -6.41 -0.60
N LYS A 20 0.81 -6.43 -0.17
CA LYS A 20 -0.35 -6.54 -1.07
C LYS A 20 -0.88 -5.15 -1.38
N LYS A 21 -0.82 -4.78 -2.64
CA LYS A 21 -1.27 -3.47 -3.12
C LYS A 21 -2.65 -3.61 -3.74
N GLY A 22 -3.64 -2.93 -3.18
CA GLY A 22 -5.00 -2.86 -3.73
C GLY A 22 -5.22 -1.54 -4.44
N SER A 23 -5.92 -1.55 -5.57
CA SER A 23 -6.38 -0.30 -6.21
C SER A 23 -7.62 0.27 -5.49
N GLY A 24 -7.93 1.56 -5.73
CA GLY A 24 -9.05 2.29 -5.13
C GLY A 24 -10.44 1.60 -5.15
N PRO A 25 -10.79 0.72 -6.11
CA PRO A 25 -12.05 -0.04 -6.05
C PRO A 25 -12.04 -1.25 -5.09
N TYR A 26 -10.89 -1.80 -4.69
CA TYR A 26 -10.85 -3.08 -3.97
C TYR A 26 -10.51 -2.96 -2.48
N SER A 27 -9.49 -2.18 -2.11
CA SER A 27 -9.07 -2.06 -0.69
C SER A 27 -10.06 -1.25 0.18
N PRO A 28 -10.64 -0.12 -0.25
CA PRO A 28 -11.60 0.63 0.55
C PRO A 28 -13.07 0.21 0.32
N GLY A 29 -13.36 -0.44 -0.81
CA GLY A 29 -14.71 -0.86 -1.22
C GLY A 29 -15.16 -2.21 -0.65
N SER A 30 -14.22 -3.07 -0.24
CA SER A 30 -14.52 -4.39 0.31
C SER A 30 -14.87 -4.33 1.80
N ALA A 31 -15.69 -5.29 2.25
CA ALA A 31 -15.92 -5.53 3.67
C ALA A 31 -14.64 -6.05 4.34
N VAL A 32 -14.42 -5.65 5.59
CA VAL A 32 -13.20 -5.93 6.36
C VAL A 32 -12.92 -7.43 6.45
N ASP A 33 -13.97 -8.23 6.61
CA ASP A 33 -13.92 -9.69 6.74
C ASP A 33 -13.57 -10.41 5.43
N HIS A 34 -13.84 -9.79 4.29
CA HIS A 34 -13.59 -10.42 2.99
C HIS A 34 -12.20 -10.11 2.44
N TYR A 35 -11.54 -9.05 2.93
CA TYR A 35 -10.27 -8.61 2.36
C TYR A 35 -9.23 -8.25 3.42
N GLN A 36 -9.49 -7.27 4.28
CA GLN A 36 -8.44 -6.70 5.13
C GLN A 36 -8.00 -7.65 6.24
N ARG A 37 -8.95 -8.32 6.90
CA ARG A 37 -8.69 -9.33 7.93
C ARG A 37 -7.98 -10.56 7.35
N PRO A 38 -8.52 -11.26 6.32
CA PRO A 38 -7.88 -12.47 5.81
C PRO A 38 -6.49 -12.19 5.24
N MET A 39 -6.28 -11.04 4.59
CA MET A 39 -4.95 -10.70 4.07
C MET A 39 -3.94 -10.42 5.18
N ARG A 40 -4.34 -9.75 6.28
CA ARG A 40 -3.42 -9.53 7.41
C ARG A 40 -3.19 -10.78 8.24
N ALA A 41 -4.20 -11.62 8.41
CA ALA A 41 -4.05 -12.95 9.02
C ALA A 41 -3.07 -13.81 8.21
N ALA A 42 -3.08 -13.71 6.88
CA ALA A 42 -2.09 -14.35 6.01
C ALA A 42 -0.72 -13.63 5.95
N GLY A 43 -0.47 -12.66 6.84
CA GLY A 43 0.82 -11.98 6.97
C GLY A 43 1.09 -10.85 5.96
N TRP A 44 0.11 -10.47 5.14
CA TRP A 44 0.30 -9.42 4.13
C TRP A 44 0.19 -8.02 4.73
N ARG A 45 1.09 -7.13 4.29
CA ARG A 45 0.94 -5.69 4.54
C ARG A 45 0.10 -5.07 3.45
N LEU A 46 -1.02 -4.48 3.84
CA LEU A 46 -1.92 -3.83 2.90
C LEU A 46 -1.45 -2.41 2.61
N LEU A 47 -1.48 -2.02 1.35
CA LEU A 47 -1.34 -0.64 0.90
C LEU A 47 -2.43 -0.34 -0.12
N GLY A 48 -3.20 0.72 0.12
CA GLY A 48 -4.32 1.11 -0.72
C GLY A 48 -4.33 2.59 -1.02
N ASP A 49 -5.15 2.96 -1.99
CA ASP A 49 -5.53 4.35 -2.21
C ASP A 49 -6.41 4.85 -1.06
N ILE A 50 -6.43 6.15 -0.85
CA ILE A 50 -7.35 6.79 0.09
C ILE A 50 -8.49 7.39 -0.74
N PRO A 51 -9.71 6.80 -0.69
CA PRO A 51 -10.85 7.31 -1.42
C PRO A 51 -11.10 8.79 -1.15
N ASN A 52 -11.59 9.50 -2.16
CA ASN A 52 -12.21 10.80 -1.95
C ASN A 52 -13.63 10.63 -1.37
N LYS A 53 -13.72 10.08 -0.15
CA LYS A 53 -14.95 9.90 0.61
C LYS A 53 -14.69 10.31 2.05
N GLN A 54 -15.65 11.02 2.64
CA GLN A 54 -15.54 11.54 4.01
C GLN A 54 -15.31 10.44 5.05
N ALA A 55 -15.85 9.22 4.83
CA ALA A 55 -15.62 8.08 5.72
C ALA A 55 -14.21 7.48 5.67
N ALA A 56 -13.44 7.78 4.61
CA ALA A 56 -12.09 7.24 4.41
C ALA A 56 -10.99 8.29 4.59
N ARG A 57 -11.34 9.58 4.58
CA ARG A 57 -10.44 10.70 4.88
C ARG A 57 -10.60 11.17 6.32
N GLY A 58 -9.54 11.72 6.92
CA GLY A 58 -9.57 12.22 8.29
C GLY A 58 -9.62 11.08 9.32
N ILE A 59 -10.27 11.32 10.46
CA ILE A 59 -10.29 10.38 11.59
C ILE A 59 -11.24 9.21 11.31
N GLN A 60 -10.69 8.01 11.18
CA GLN A 60 -11.44 6.77 10.92
C GLN A 60 -11.83 6.04 12.20
N GLY A 61 -11.11 6.30 13.30
CA GLY A 61 -11.40 5.74 14.60
C GLY A 61 -10.29 5.97 15.63
N GLU A 62 -10.59 5.62 16.87
CA GLU A 62 -9.67 5.71 17.99
C GLU A 62 -9.61 4.40 18.77
N TYR A 63 -8.41 4.03 19.19
CA TYR A 63 -8.18 2.85 20.01
C TYR A 63 -7.08 3.10 21.04
N GLU A 64 -7.39 2.97 22.32
CA GLU A 64 -6.41 3.06 23.42
C GLU A 64 -5.56 4.36 23.38
N GLY A 65 -6.15 5.44 22.89
CA GLY A 65 -5.51 6.76 22.72
C GLY A 65 -4.77 6.95 21.39
N ILE A 66 -4.75 5.96 20.49
CA ILE A 66 -4.26 6.12 19.11
C ILE A 66 -5.37 6.72 18.26
N ALA A 67 -5.04 7.73 17.46
CA ALA A 67 -5.91 8.25 16.42
C ALA A 67 -5.51 7.66 15.06
N PHE A 68 -6.47 7.05 14.35
CA PHE A 68 -6.26 6.55 12.99
C PHE A 68 -6.73 7.58 11.98
N VAL A 69 -5.82 8.08 11.16
CA VAL A 69 -6.08 9.12 10.17
C VAL A 69 -5.59 8.66 8.80
N ASP A 70 -6.45 8.68 7.79
CA ASP A 70 -6.18 8.18 6.42
C ASP A 70 -5.49 6.80 6.39
N GLY A 71 -5.88 5.90 7.29
CA GLY A 71 -5.35 4.54 7.37
C GLY A 71 -3.99 4.40 8.05
N GLN A 72 -3.49 5.44 8.73
CA GLN A 72 -2.23 5.43 9.47
C GLN A 72 -2.46 5.72 10.95
N ALA A 73 -1.61 5.18 11.81
CA ALA A 73 -1.68 5.37 13.27
C ALA A 73 -0.89 6.61 13.71
N TYR A 74 -1.54 7.51 14.45
CA TYR A 74 -0.95 8.75 14.95
C TYR A 74 -1.08 8.89 16.46
N CYS A 75 -0.15 9.66 17.02
CA CYS A 75 -0.23 10.17 18.39
C CYS A 75 -1.53 10.96 18.58
N PRO A 76 -2.21 10.88 19.74
CA PRO A 76 -3.46 11.61 19.99
C PRO A 76 -3.34 13.12 19.84
N ALA A 77 -2.12 13.66 19.91
CA ALA A 77 -1.85 15.07 19.68
C ALA A 77 -2.28 15.58 18.31
N ILE A 78 -2.45 14.69 17.31
CA ILE A 78 -2.96 15.07 15.99
C ILE A 78 -4.38 15.66 16.06
N LYS A 79 -5.19 15.26 17.06
CA LYS A 79 -6.56 15.78 17.24
C LYS A 79 -6.58 17.27 17.62
N ALA A 80 -5.50 17.77 18.23
CA ALA A 80 -5.34 19.17 18.56
C ALA A 80 -4.81 20.01 17.39
N MET A 81 -4.58 19.40 16.21
CA MET A 81 -4.06 20.05 15.01
C MET A 81 -4.97 19.74 13.80
N PRO A 82 -6.15 20.38 13.69
CA PRO A 82 -7.15 20.07 12.66
C PRO A 82 -6.61 20.14 11.22
N GLN A 83 -5.66 21.05 10.95
CA GLN A 83 -5.01 21.22 9.65
C GLN A 83 -4.21 19.99 9.19
N LEU A 84 -3.89 19.05 10.09
CA LEU A 84 -3.17 17.82 9.77
C LEU A 84 -4.11 16.63 9.51
N LEU A 85 -5.40 16.75 9.83
CA LEU A 85 -6.36 15.65 9.73
C LEU A 85 -6.72 15.33 8.27
N ASP A 86 -7.07 16.35 7.49
CA ASP A 86 -7.35 16.20 6.06
C ASP A 86 -6.79 17.39 5.25
N PRO A 87 -5.45 17.50 5.14
CA PRO A 87 -4.84 18.52 4.30
C PRO A 87 -5.17 18.33 2.81
N ARG A 88 -5.63 17.13 2.41
CA ARG A 88 -5.94 16.83 1.01
C ARG A 88 -7.26 17.49 0.59
N ALA A 89 -8.27 17.51 1.45
CA ALA A 89 -9.50 18.25 1.19
C ALA A 89 -9.22 19.75 1.02
N ALA A 90 -8.37 20.35 1.84
CA ALA A 90 -7.98 21.75 1.72
C ALA A 90 -7.25 22.04 0.40
N LEU A 91 -6.38 21.13 -0.05
CA LEU A 91 -5.70 21.25 -1.35
C LEU A 91 -6.70 21.11 -2.51
N ASP A 92 -7.60 20.13 -2.43
CA ASP A 92 -8.62 19.89 -3.46
C ASP A 92 -9.60 21.09 -3.56
N ALA A 93 -9.85 21.79 -2.45
CA ALA A 93 -10.66 23.02 -2.39
C ALA A 93 -9.92 24.28 -2.86
N GLY A 94 -8.59 24.23 -2.96
CA GLY A 94 -7.76 25.38 -3.32
C GLY A 94 -7.41 26.32 -2.16
N ASP A 95 -7.73 25.94 -0.91
CA ASP A 95 -7.44 26.73 0.29
C ASP A 95 -5.93 26.77 0.61
N ILE A 96 -5.19 25.74 0.18
CA ILE A 96 -3.75 25.63 0.35
C ILE A 96 -3.08 25.29 -0.98
N ASN A 97 -1.81 25.68 -1.11
CA ASN A 97 -0.98 25.32 -2.25
C ASN A 97 -0.23 23.99 -2.04
N ALA A 98 0.43 23.50 -3.09
CA ALA A 98 1.17 22.23 -3.04
C ALA A 98 2.33 22.24 -2.02
N GLU A 99 3.05 23.35 -1.88
CA GLU A 99 4.14 23.47 -0.91
C GLU A 99 3.66 23.43 0.54
N GLN A 100 2.54 24.10 0.84
CA GLN A 100 1.87 24.06 2.13
C GLN A 100 1.38 22.64 2.42
N PHE A 101 0.82 21.96 1.43
CA PHE A 101 0.42 20.56 1.54
C PHE A 101 1.62 19.66 1.92
N GLU A 102 2.75 19.79 1.24
CA GLU A 102 3.97 19.03 1.55
C GLU A 102 4.48 19.31 2.96
N ARG A 103 4.45 20.58 3.41
CA ARG A 103 4.82 20.95 4.79
C ARG A 103 3.90 20.31 5.82
N LEU A 104 2.59 20.29 5.59
CA LEU A 104 1.61 19.65 6.48
C LEU A 104 1.81 18.13 6.53
N VAL A 105 2.06 17.48 5.39
CA VAL A 105 2.36 16.04 5.32
C VAL A 105 3.66 15.72 6.09
N ALA A 106 4.71 16.53 5.92
CA ALA A 106 5.97 16.36 6.65
C ALA A 106 5.79 16.55 8.17
N GLN A 107 4.99 17.54 8.59
CA GLN A 107 4.66 17.74 10.00
C GLN A 107 3.86 16.56 10.56
N ARG A 108 2.88 16.07 9.81
CA ARG A 108 2.07 14.90 10.17
C ARG A 108 2.91 13.64 10.33
N GLU A 109 3.93 13.44 9.51
CA GLU A 109 4.84 12.29 9.60
C GLU A 109 5.61 12.23 10.93
N ASN A 110 5.90 13.38 11.57
CA ASN A 110 6.53 13.40 12.88
C ASN A 110 5.62 12.81 13.97
N LEU A 111 4.30 12.98 13.85
CA LEU A 111 3.30 12.46 14.78
C LEU A 111 2.94 10.98 14.52
N ARG A 112 3.40 10.40 13.41
CA ARG A 112 3.11 9.01 13.04
C ARG A 112 3.73 8.03 14.04
N MET A 113 2.91 7.10 14.52
CA MET A 113 3.36 6.01 15.37
C MET A 113 4.07 4.96 14.53
N ARG A 114 5.19 4.44 15.03
CA ARG A 114 5.91 3.37 14.34
C ARG A 114 5.25 2.02 14.59
N THR A 115 5.10 1.23 13.53
CA THR A 115 4.84 -0.20 13.62
C THR A 115 6.07 -0.93 14.19
N LYS A 116 5.98 -1.38 15.45
CA LYS A 116 7.05 -2.11 16.14
C LYS A 116 7.10 -3.57 15.70
N GLN A 117 5.95 -4.22 15.67
CA GLN A 117 5.82 -5.64 15.34
C GLN A 117 4.41 -5.89 14.80
N VAL A 118 4.31 -6.83 13.86
CA VAL A 118 3.04 -7.46 13.49
C VAL A 118 3.11 -8.86 14.09
N ASN A 119 2.15 -9.19 14.95
CA ASN A 119 2.07 -10.51 15.59
C ASN A 119 1.47 -11.53 14.61
N GLU A 120 1.64 -12.82 14.91
CA GLU A 120 1.12 -13.92 14.10
C GLU A 120 -0.41 -13.87 13.97
N ASP A 121 -1.11 -13.44 15.02
CA ASP A 121 -2.57 -13.21 15.02
C ASP A 121 -3.02 -12.05 14.12
N GLY A 122 -2.09 -11.37 13.44
CA GLY A 122 -2.33 -10.18 12.62
C GLY A 122 -2.55 -8.89 13.42
N SER A 123 -2.45 -8.94 14.76
CA SER A 123 -2.47 -7.75 15.60
C SER A 123 -1.18 -6.92 15.43
N ILE A 124 -1.30 -5.60 15.52
CA ILE A 124 -0.19 -4.69 15.21
C ILE A 124 0.19 -3.91 16.47
N ARG A 125 1.48 -3.95 16.81
CA ARG A 125 2.06 -3.19 17.92
C ARG A 125 2.60 -1.86 17.43
N PHE A 126 2.04 -0.76 17.95
CA PHE A 126 2.49 0.60 17.66
C PHE A 126 3.30 1.17 18.82
N ALA A 127 4.32 1.95 18.51
CA ALA A 127 5.14 2.67 19.49
C ALA A 127 4.94 4.19 19.38
N CYS A 128 4.96 4.85 20.53
CA CYS A 128 4.82 6.31 20.63
C CYS A 128 6.01 7.01 19.92
N PRO A 129 5.77 8.02 19.06
CA PRO A 129 6.84 8.73 18.34
C PRO A 129 7.83 9.47 19.26
N ALA A 130 7.40 9.82 20.47
CA ALA A 130 8.28 10.44 21.48
C ALA A 130 9.39 9.48 21.95
N LEU A 131 9.14 8.16 21.95
CA LEU A 131 10.15 7.15 22.31
C LEU A 131 11.23 6.98 21.23
N GLU A 132 10.98 7.49 20.02
CA GLU A 132 11.95 7.56 18.92
C GLU A 132 12.60 8.94 18.78
N GLY A 133 12.24 9.88 19.66
CA GLY A 133 12.72 11.26 19.61
C GLY A 133 12.17 12.06 18.44
N LYS A 134 11.13 11.61 17.72
CA LYS A 134 10.49 12.41 16.67
C LYS A 134 9.76 13.63 17.24
N VAL A 135 9.27 13.49 18.48
CA VAL A 135 8.39 14.45 19.14
C VAL A 135 8.86 14.64 20.57
N SER A 136 8.91 15.90 21.03
CA SER A 136 9.12 16.24 22.44
C SER A 136 7.76 16.39 23.11
N CYS A 137 7.34 15.37 23.86
CA CYS A 137 6.00 15.27 24.44
C CYS A 137 6.01 15.57 25.95
N PRO A 138 5.21 16.55 26.43
CA PRO A 138 5.06 16.85 27.86
C PRO A 138 4.67 15.65 28.73
N ALA A 139 3.82 14.74 28.25
CA ALA A 139 3.42 13.54 29.00
C ALA A 139 4.57 12.56 29.25
N ARG A 140 5.64 12.60 28.44
CA ARG A 140 6.84 11.75 28.60
C ARG A 140 8.06 12.53 29.06
N LYS A 141 7.87 13.71 29.68
CA LYS A 141 8.97 14.54 30.17
C LYS A 141 9.92 13.84 31.15
N ASN A 142 9.44 12.81 31.86
CA ASN A 142 10.23 12.04 32.83
C ASN A 142 10.78 10.72 32.27
N ASP A 143 10.44 10.35 31.04
CA ASP A 143 10.85 9.09 30.42
C ASP A 143 12.30 9.19 29.93
N SER A 144 13.19 8.35 30.48
CA SER A 144 14.62 8.35 30.15
C SER A 144 14.90 7.92 28.71
N GLN A 145 14.08 7.04 28.14
CA GLN A 145 14.21 6.60 26.76
C GLN A 145 13.83 7.73 25.80
N ALA A 146 12.72 8.42 26.05
CA ALA A 146 12.30 9.56 25.23
C ALA A 146 13.36 10.68 25.22
N LYS A 147 13.94 11.00 26.38
CA LYS A 147 15.03 12.00 26.50
C LYS A 147 16.27 11.61 25.68
N ARG A 148 16.75 10.37 25.84
CA ARG A 148 17.93 9.87 25.11
C ARG A 148 17.68 9.85 23.61
N ALA A 149 16.50 9.43 23.18
CA ALA A 149 16.14 9.39 21.76
C ALA A 149 16.04 10.79 21.15
N ALA A 150 15.42 11.74 21.85
CA ALA A 150 15.36 13.14 21.43
C ALA A 150 16.75 13.76 21.32
N ALA A 151 17.61 13.60 22.34
CA ALA A 151 18.98 14.10 22.32
C ALA A 151 19.80 13.52 21.15
N ARG A 152 19.70 12.21 20.93
CA ARG A 152 20.37 11.54 19.79
C ARG A 152 19.92 12.11 18.44
N ARG A 153 18.63 12.39 18.29
CA ARG A 153 18.06 12.95 17.05
C ARG A 153 18.52 14.39 16.82
N THR A 154 18.55 15.20 17.89
CA THR A 154 19.09 16.56 17.86
C THR A 154 20.57 16.58 17.48
N LEU A 155 21.39 15.68 18.04
CA LEU A 155 22.80 15.52 17.64
C LEU A 155 22.95 15.15 16.15
N GLY A 156 21.99 14.42 15.59
CA GLY A 156 21.90 14.12 14.16
C GLY A 156 21.31 15.24 13.29
N GLY A 157 21.19 16.46 13.81
CA GLY A 157 20.71 17.64 13.08
C GLY A 157 19.19 17.69 12.86
N ARG A 158 18.41 16.81 13.51
CA ARG A 158 16.95 16.77 13.37
C ARG A 158 16.28 16.99 14.72
N ALA A 159 15.91 18.24 15.00
CA ALA A 159 15.21 18.57 16.23
C ALA A 159 13.84 17.85 16.31
N PRO A 160 13.44 17.37 17.50
CA PRO A 160 12.10 16.82 17.72
C PRO A 160 11.04 17.90 17.55
N LEU A 161 9.88 17.55 17.02
CA LEU A 161 8.72 18.45 16.99
C LEU A 161 8.25 18.72 18.44
N PRO A 162 8.26 19.97 18.95
CA PRO A 162 7.78 20.26 20.30
C PRO A 162 6.25 20.22 20.35
N LEU A 163 5.69 19.47 21.30
CA LEU A 163 4.27 19.53 21.62
C LEU A 163 4.02 20.42 22.82
N SER A 164 2.97 21.24 22.75
CA SER A 164 2.48 22.01 23.89
C SER A 164 1.63 21.15 24.82
N VAL A 165 1.46 21.59 26.07
CA VAL A 165 0.60 20.90 27.05
C VAL A 165 -0.84 20.78 26.56
N LYS A 166 -1.34 21.78 25.83
CA LYS A 166 -2.69 21.79 25.24
C LYS A 166 -2.87 20.76 24.12
N GLN A 167 -1.78 20.32 23.49
CA GLN A 167 -1.80 19.34 22.41
C GLN A 167 -1.74 17.91 22.91
N VAL A 168 -1.57 17.68 24.21
CA VAL A 168 -1.52 16.34 24.80
C VAL A 168 -2.83 16.10 25.56
N PRO A 169 -3.41 14.89 25.49
CA PRO A 169 -4.57 14.56 26.31
C PRO A 169 -4.30 14.82 27.80
N VAL A 170 -5.34 15.28 28.51
CA VAL A 170 -5.30 15.50 29.96
C VAL A 170 -5.04 14.16 30.67
N GLU A 171 -4.44 14.19 31.86
CA GLU A 171 -4.00 12.99 32.60
C GLU A 171 -5.07 11.89 32.70
N ARG A 172 -6.33 12.27 32.94
CA ARG A 172 -7.48 11.34 33.02
C ARG A 172 -7.86 10.67 31.69
N GLN A 173 -7.45 11.26 30.57
CA GLN A 173 -7.73 10.78 29.21
C GLN A 173 -6.49 10.16 28.54
N LEU A 174 -5.38 9.98 29.28
CA LEU A 174 -4.22 9.27 28.77
C LEU A 174 -4.55 7.80 28.55
N GLY A 175 -4.82 7.44 27.29
CA GLY A 175 -4.85 6.04 26.86
C GLY A 175 -3.47 5.38 26.93
N LYS A 176 -3.43 4.06 26.72
CA LYS A 176 -2.18 3.27 26.71
C LYS A 176 -1.13 3.79 25.72
N ALA A 177 -1.53 4.55 24.69
CA ALA A 177 -0.62 5.19 23.73
C ALA A 177 0.34 6.19 24.39
N CYS A 178 -0.12 6.91 25.41
CA CYS A 178 0.64 7.96 26.08
C CYS A 178 1.30 7.49 27.39
N SER A 179 0.73 6.49 28.07
CA SER A 179 1.30 5.92 29.30
C SER A 179 2.26 4.75 29.03
N GLY A 180 1.86 3.79 28.19
CA GLY A 180 2.63 2.56 27.93
C GLY A 180 3.74 2.71 26.88
N LYS A 181 4.66 1.75 26.78
CA LYS A 181 5.74 1.77 25.75
C LYS A 181 5.24 1.43 24.33
N SER A 182 4.20 0.62 24.25
CA SER A 182 3.58 0.20 22.98
C SER A 182 2.12 -0.14 23.22
N VAL A 183 1.30 0.04 22.19
CA VAL A 183 -0.11 -0.37 22.18
C VAL A 183 -0.29 -1.44 21.12
N THR A 184 -0.97 -2.52 21.47
CA THR A 184 -1.33 -3.59 20.53
C THR A 184 -2.75 -3.35 20.06
N VAL A 185 -2.93 -3.19 18.75
CA VAL A 185 -4.23 -3.04 18.10
C VAL A 185 -4.62 -4.43 17.57
N PRO A 186 -5.72 -5.02 18.05
CA PRO A 186 -6.14 -6.36 17.63
C PRO A 186 -6.67 -6.35 16.19
N LEU A 187 -6.60 -7.51 15.54
CA LEU A 187 -7.11 -7.71 14.18
C LEU A 187 -8.64 -7.63 14.11
N TYR A 188 -9.31 -8.02 15.20
CA TYR A 188 -10.74 -8.00 15.37
C TYR A 188 -11.09 -6.98 16.46
N LEU A 189 -11.81 -5.92 16.06
CA LEU A 189 -12.42 -4.96 16.98
C LEU A 189 -13.93 -5.17 16.93
N ASP A 190 -14.50 -5.73 18.01
CA ASP A 190 -15.93 -6.05 18.12
C ASP A 190 -16.75 -4.81 18.51
N LYS A 191 -16.71 -3.77 17.67
CA LYS A 191 -17.61 -2.62 17.78
C LYS A 191 -18.71 -2.72 16.73
N GLY A 192 -19.79 -3.45 17.06
CA GLY A 192 -21.06 -3.39 16.32
C GLY A 192 -20.99 -3.76 14.83
N GLY A 193 -20.03 -4.60 14.42
CA GLY A 193 -19.94 -5.13 13.05
C GLY A 193 -19.30 -4.20 12.00
N VAL A 194 -18.86 -2.99 12.36
CA VAL A 194 -18.20 -2.05 11.41
C VAL A 194 -16.85 -1.60 11.93
N ASP A 195 -15.82 -2.38 11.58
CA ASP A 195 -14.45 -2.12 11.99
C ASP A 195 -13.72 -1.16 11.02
N ASN A 196 -14.05 0.13 11.09
CA ASN A 196 -13.48 1.17 10.22
C ASN A 196 -11.96 1.31 10.36
N ILE A 197 -11.41 1.06 11.55
CA ILE A 197 -9.96 1.11 11.79
C ILE A 197 -9.27 0.06 10.93
N ASN A 198 -9.66 -1.20 11.07
CA ASN A 198 -9.05 -2.31 10.35
C ASN A 198 -9.40 -2.32 8.85
N LYS A 199 -10.51 -1.66 8.45
CA LYS A 199 -10.87 -1.44 7.04
C LYS A 199 -9.84 -0.60 6.29
N HIS A 200 -9.34 0.43 6.95
CA HIS A 200 -8.54 1.45 6.31
C HIS A 200 -7.06 1.40 6.70
N LEU A 201 -6.70 0.68 7.77
CA LEU A 201 -5.31 0.58 8.23
C LEU A 201 -4.38 0.00 7.16
N HIS A 202 -3.36 0.76 6.78
CA HIS A 202 -2.26 0.33 5.91
C HIS A 202 -0.91 0.59 6.60
N PRO A 203 -0.15 -0.44 7.02
CA PRO A 203 1.12 -0.25 7.75
C PRO A 203 2.30 0.17 6.83
N GLY A 204 2.02 0.75 5.66
CA GLY A 204 3.01 1.17 4.66
C GLY A 204 3.60 2.56 4.91
N PRO A 205 4.25 3.17 3.89
CA PRO A 205 4.67 4.55 3.94
C PRO A 205 3.48 5.48 4.23
N ALA A 206 3.73 6.61 4.89
CA ALA A 206 2.66 7.50 5.30
C ALA A 206 1.92 8.07 4.09
N ALA A 207 0.60 8.22 4.23
CA ALA A 207 -0.26 8.77 3.21
C ALA A 207 0.30 10.06 2.61
N TYR A 208 0.23 10.19 1.28
CA TYR A 208 0.65 11.37 0.52
C TYR A 208 2.14 11.72 0.56
N THR A 209 2.98 10.89 1.18
CA THR A 209 4.44 11.04 1.04
C THR A 209 4.91 10.57 -0.33
N GLN A 210 6.06 11.08 -0.80
CA GLN A 210 6.65 10.62 -2.05
C GLN A 210 6.88 9.10 -2.06
N GLU A 211 7.33 8.53 -0.93
CA GLU A 211 7.50 7.08 -0.77
C GLU A 211 6.18 6.31 -0.95
N TRP A 212 5.08 6.86 -0.42
CA TRP A 212 3.74 6.30 -0.62
C TRP A 212 3.34 6.37 -2.09
N HIS A 213 3.50 7.53 -2.73
CA HIS A 213 3.20 7.71 -4.15
C HIS A 213 3.98 6.74 -5.02
N ASP A 214 5.30 6.60 -4.82
CA ASP A 214 6.15 5.71 -5.59
C ASP A 214 5.78 4.23 -5.37
N THR A 215 5.44 3.85 -4.14
CA THR A 215 5.07 2.48 -3.80
C THR A 215 3.69 2.13 -4.37
N TYR A 216 2.73 3.03 -4.22
CA TYR A 216 1.37 2.88 -4.71
C TYR A 216 1.33 2.90 -6.25
N LYS A 217 1.94 3.90 -6.90
CA LYS A 217 1.97 4.06 -8.38
C LYS A 217 2.55 2.82 -9.05
N ARG A 218 3.63 2.24 -8.53
CA ARG A 218 4.19 0.97 -9.03
C ARG A 218 3.19 -0.18 -8.95
N GLY A 219 2.48 -0.30 -7.83
CA GLY A 219 1.45 -1.34 -7.67
C GLY A 219 0.26 -1.14 -8.60
N ARG A 220 -0.24 0.10 -8.67
CA ARG A 220 -1.36 0.47 -9.53
C ARG A 220 -1.04 0.27 -11.01
N ALA A 221 0.12 0.71 -11.48
CA ALA A 221 0.56 0.50 -12.86
C ALA A 221 0.64 -0.99 -13.21
N ALA A 222 1.10 -1.84 -12.28
CA ALA A 222 1.10 -3.28 -12.48
C ALA A 222 -0.33 -3.84 -12.60
N ILE A 223 -1.25 -3.44 -11.73
CA ILE A 223 -2.67 -3.87 -11.78
C ILE A 223 -3.33 -3.37 -13.07
N GLU A 224 -3.12 -2.11 -13.45
CA GLU A 224 -3.65 -1.51 -14.68
C GLU A 224 -3.10 -2.22 -15.92
N ALA A 225 -1.80 -2.51 -15.97
CA ALA A 225 -1.20 -3.31 -17.04
C ALA A 225 -1.80 -4.72 -17.09
N ARG A 226 -2.09 -5.34 -15.94
CA ARG A 226 -2.72 -6.65 -15.91
C ARG A 226 -4.15 -6.63 -16.46
N ASN A 227 -4.92 -5.64 -16.03
CA ASN A 227 -6.29 -5.43 -16.49
C ASN A 227 -6.32 -5.07 -17.98
N ALA A 228 -5.39 -4.24 -18.45
CA ALA A 228 -5.25 -3.90 -19.86
C ALA A 228 -4.96 -5.15 -20.71
N SER A 229 -4.05 -6.02 -20.25
CA SER A 229 -3.76 -7.28 -20.93
C SER A 229 -4.99 -8.19 -21.04
N ALA A 230 -5.75 -8.36 -19.97
CA ALA A 230 -7.00 -9.14 -20.02
C ALA A 230 -8.09 -8.50 -20.92
N LYS A 231 -8.09 -7.17 -21.04
CA LYS A 231 -9.06 -6.43 -21.86
C LYS A 231 -8.69 -6.39 -23.35
N HIS A 232 -7.41 -6.29 -23.68
CA HIS A 232 -6.94 -5.93 -25.03
C HIS A 232 -5.92 -6.91 -25.64
N ASP A 233 -5.06 -7.56 -24.83
CA ASP A 233 -3.95 -8.38 -25.36
C ASP A 233 -4.35 -9.83 -25.65
N VAL A 234 -5.34 -10.37 -24.93
CA VAL A 234 -5.86 -11.71 -25.22
C VAL A 234 -6.77 -11.63 -26.44
N SER A 235 -6.65 -12.56 -27.38
CA SER A 235 -7.43 -12.59 -28.64
C SER A 235 -8.95 -12.57 -28.45
N LEU A 236 -9.43 -13.03 -27.30
CA LEU A 236 -10.83 -12.99 -26.84
C LEU A 236 -11.28 -11.63 -26.25
N GLY A 237 -10.36 -10.67 -26.11
CA GLY A 237 -10.40 -9.39 -25.38
C GLY A 237 -11.76 -8.89 -24.88
N LEU A 238 -11.87 -8.72 -23.56
CA LEU A 238 -13.10 -8.22 -22.90
C LEU A 238 -13.48 -6.79 -23.35
N GLY A 239 -12.53 -6.00 -23.84
CA GLY A 239 -12.74 -4.61 -24.24
C GLY A 239 -13.51 -4.44 -25.56
N ASP A 240 -13.54 -5.46 -26.40
CA ASP A 240 -14.19 -5.42 -27.71
C ASP A 240 -15.56 -6.13 -27.64
N ARG A 241 -16.65 -5.37 -27.82
CA ARG A 241 -18.01 -5.93 -27.77
C ARG A 241 -18.26 -6.92 -28.91
N ALA A 242 -17.58 -6.78 -30.05
CA ALA A 242 -17.75 -7.67 -31.20
C ALA A 242 -17.16 -9.07 -30.94
N LYS A 243 -16.22 -9.19 -30.00
CA LYS A 243 -15.58 -10.46 -29.62
C LYS A 243 -16.27 -11.19 -28.47
N ARG A 244 -17.30 -10.57 -27.86
CA ARG A 244 -18.12 -11.19 -26.82
C ARG A 244 -19.20 -12.07 -27.46
N GLY A 245 -18.78 -13.23 -27.97
CA GLY A 245 -19.69 -14.22 -28.57
C GLY A 245 -20.70 -14.81 -27.56
N MET A 246 -20.36 -14.81 -26.27
CA MET A 246 -21.21 -15.36 -25.20
C MET A 246 -21.97 -14.25 -24.47
N ARG A 247 -23.30 -14.33 -24.45
CA ARG A 247 -24.22 -13.44 -23.72
C ARG A 247 -24.72 -14.11 -22.43
N GLY A 248 -25.24 -13.32 -21.50
CA GLY A 248 -25.71 -13.80 -20.20
C GLY A 248 -24.61 -13.87 -19.13
N PHE A 249 -25.03 -14.02 -17.87
CA PHE A 249 -24.11 -14.03 -16.72
C PHE A 249 -23.12 -15.21 -16.79
N ASP A 250 -23.61 -16.41 -17.10
CA ASP A 250 -22.80 -17.64 -17.14
C ASP A 250 -21.79 -17.60 -18.29
N GLY A 251 -22.23 -17.16 -19.47
CA GLY A 251 -21.34 -16.99 -20.62
C GLY A 251 -20.24 -15.95 -20.37
N PHE A 252 -20.57 -14.86 -19.68
CA PHE A 252 -19.58 -13.88 -19.23
C PHE A 252 -18.62 -14.44 -18.18
N ALA A 253 -19.12 -15.22 -17.21
CA ALA A 253 -18.31 -15.82 -16.16
C ALA A 253 -17.29 -16.84 -16.73
N MET A 254 -17.72 -17.68 -17.68
CA MET A 254 -16.83 -18.61 -18.38
C MET A 254 -15.77 -17.88 -19.20
N LEU A 255 -16.18 -16.89 -20.00
CA LEU A 255 -15.26 -16.06 -20.79
C LEU A 255 -14.24 -15.35 -19.90
N LEU A 256 -14.68 -14.77 -18.78
CA LEU A 256 -13.80 -14.09 -17.83
C LEU A 256 -12.78 -15.05 -17.21
N THR A 257 -13.20 -16.27 -16.88
CA THR A 257 -12.33 -17.30 -16.29
C THR A 257 -11.23 -17.71 -17.27
N VAL A 258 -11.59 -17.99 -18.52
CA VAL A 258 -10.64 -18.33 -19.60
C VAL A 258 -9.69 -17.17 -19.87
N LEU A 259 -10.20 -15.93 -19.92
CA LEU A 259 -9.38 -14.72 -20.13
C LEU A 259 -8.32 -14.54 -19.03
N VAL A 260 -8.69 -14.77 -17.76
CA VAL A 260 -7.74 -14.63 -16.65
C VAL A 260 -6.72 -15.77 -16.64
N ALA A 261 -7.14 -17.01 -16.93
CA ALA A 261 -6.23 -18.14 -17.07
C ALA A 261 -5.22 -17.89 -18.21
N ALA A 262 -5.69 -17.49 -19.39
CA ALA A 262 -4.85 -17.16 -20.54
C ALA A 262 -3.90 -15.99 -20.23
N SER A 263 -4.40 -14.90 -19.64
CA SER A 263 -3.56 -13.75 -19.25
C SER A 263 -2.46 -14.13 -18.26
N ASN A 264 -2.74 -15.05 -17.33
CA ASN A 264 -1.73 -15.57 -16.41
C ASN A 264 -0.71 -16.47 -17.11
N ALA A 265 -1.14 -17.39 -17.98
CA ALA A 265 -0.26 -18.26 -18.76
C ALA A 265 0.73 -17.45 -19.63
N LEU A 266 0.24 -16.42 -20.33
CA LEU A 266 1.09 -15.54 -21.15
C LEU A 266 2.17 -14.82 -20.34
N ARG A 267 1.89 -14.48 -19.08
CA ARG A 267 2.88 -13.87 -18.19
C ARG A 267 3.91 -14.85 -17.71
N VAL A 268 3.52 -16.08 -17.39
CA VAL A 268 4.46 -17.15 -17.04
C VAL A 268 5.38 -17.40 -18.22
N ILE A 269 4.84 -17.54 -19.44
CA ILE A 269 5.63 -17.66 -20.66
C ILE A 269 6.57 -16.46 -20.83
N GLY A 270 6.08 -15.23 -20.68
CA GLY A 270 6.91 -14.03 -20.76
C GLY A 270 8.00 -13.94 -19.68
N TYR A 271 7.74 -14.45 -18.47
CA TYR A 271 8.73 -14.53 -17.40
C TYR A 271 9.82 -15.57 -17.72
N LEU A 272 9.43 -16.77 -18.15
CA LEU A 272 10.34 -17.82 -18.57
C LEU A 272 11.19 -17.38 -19.77
N LYS A 273 10.59 -16.70 -20.76
CA LYS A 273 11.30 -16.08 -21.88
C LYS A 273 12.32 -15.06 -21.40
N ARG A 274 11.95 -14.13 -20.50
CA ARG A 274 12.91 -13.17 -19.93
C ARG A 274 14.05 -13.83 -19.14
N GLY A 275 13.76 -14.91 -18.42
CA GLY A 275 14.79 -15.69 -17.72
C GLY A 275 15.80 -16.28 -18.69
N ARG A 276 15.30 -16.95 -19.74
CA ARG A 276 16.11 -17.49 -20.84
C ARG A 276 16.88 -16.41 -21.58
N ASP A 277 16.24 -15.30 -21.93
CA ASP A 277 16.88 -14.21 -22.67
C ASP A 277 17.94 -13.48 -21.82
N ALA A 278 17.74 -13.38 -20.50
CA ALA A 278 18.74 -12.83 -19.58
C ALA A 278 19.95 -13.76 -19.41
N GLU A 279 19.74 -15.08 -19.51
CA GLU A 279 20.80 -16.10 -19.53
C GLU A 279 21.57 -16.10 -20.86
N LEU A 280 20.87 -15.93 -21.98
CA LEU A 280 21.45 -15.86 -23.33
C LEU A 280 22.09 -14.51 -23.66
N ALA A 281 21.60 -13.41 -23.08
CA ALA A 281 22.07 -12.05 -23.30
C ALA A 281 21.87 -11.21 -22.03
N PRO A 282 22.82 -11.23 -21.08
CA PRO A 282 22.70 -10.49 -19.83
C PRO A 282 22.59 -8.99 -20.13
N THR A 283 21.45 -8.39 -19.78
CA THR A 283 21.27 -6.95 -19.94
C THR A 283 22.09 -6.25 -18.85
N PRO A 284 22.96 -5.27 -19.17
CA PRO A 284 23.77 -4.60 -18.16
C PRO A 284 22.90 -3.88 -17.12
N PRO A 285 23.35 -3.81 -15.86
CA PRO A 285 22.53 -3.32 -14.78
C PRO A 285 22.40 -1.79 -14.89
N ARG A 286 21.17 -1.36 -15.20
CA ARG A 286 20.62 0.02 -15.18
C ARG A 286 20.57 0.73 -16.54
N GLY A 287 19.37 1.21 -16.87
CA GLY A 287 19.19 2.38 -17.74
C GLY A 287 18.79 2.13 -19.20
N GLY A 288 18.69 0.88 -19.65
CA GLY A 288 18.23 0.60 -21.00
C GLY A 288 16.76 0.98 -21.23
N ARG A 289 16.47 1.76 -22.28
CA ARG A 289 15.11 2.01 -22.78
C ARG A 289 14.42 0.64 -22.97
N PRO A 290 13.16 0.46 -22.53
CA PRO A 290 12.47 -0.81 -22.72
C PRO A 290 12.50 -1.21 -24.19
N ARG A 291 12.95 -2.45 -24.48
CA ARG A 291 13.03 -2.99 -25.83
C ARG A 291 11.66 -2.83 -26.49
N LYS A 292 11.63 -2.18 -27.66
CA LYS A 292 10.41 -1.97 -28.44
C LYS A 292 9.81 -3.35 -28.72
N LYS A 293 8.58 -3.60 -28.25
CA LYS A 293 7.86 -4.86 -28.49
C LYS A 293 7.86 -5.13 -29.99
N ARG A 294 8.38 -6.29 -30.42
CA ARG A 294 8.31 -6.70 -31.82
C ARG A 294 6.98 -7.40 -32.05
N PHE A 295 6.47 -7.34 -33.27
CA PHE A 295 5.20 -7.97 -33.65
C PHE A 295 5.19 -9.49 -33.33
N ASP A 296 6.34 -10.15 -33.43
CA ASP A 296 6.52 -11.58 -33.12
C ASP A 296 6.42 -11.93 -31.62
N ASP A 297 6.34 -10.94 -30.72
CA ASP A 297 6.10 -11.19 -29.30
C ASP A 297 4.63 -11.58 -29.02
N HIS A 298 3.76 -11.49 -30.03
CA HIS A 298 2.37 -11.98 -29.97
C HIS A 298 2.32 -13.52 -30.04
N VAL A 299 2.45 -14.14 -28.87
CA VAL A 299 1.78 -15.37 -28.37
C VAL A 299 1.83 -16.68 -29.19
N ILE A 300 2.05 -16.70 -30.50
CA ILE A 300 1.91 -17.90 -31.36
C ILE A 300 3.14 -18.03 -32.27
N GLY A 301 4.35 -17.93 -31.71
CA GLY A 301 5.59 -18.23 -32.43
C GLY A 301 6.27 -19.54 -31.99
N LEU A 302 5.79 -20.17 -30.90
CA LEU A 302 6.49 -21.32 -30.29
C LEU A 302 6.03 -22.69 -30.81
N ALA A 303 5.00 -22.76 -31.67
CA ALA A 303 4.46 -24.03 -32.14
C ALA A 303 5.08 -24.52 -33.45
N TRP A 304 5.92 -23.71 -34.13
CA TRP A 304 6.42 -24.02 -35.47
C TRP A 304 7.95 -24.19 -35.52
N GLY A 305 8.55 -24.67 -34.44
CA GLY A 305 9.98 -25.00 -34.39
C GLY A 305 10.34 -26.35 -35.04
N ASN A 306 9.35 -27.15 -35.46
CA ASN A 306 9.54 -28.47 -36.08
C ASN A 306 8.87 -28.54 -37.47
N ALA A 307 8.89 -27.47 -38.26
CA ALA A 307 8.63 -27.62 -39.68
C ALA A 307 9.86 -28.34 -40.30
N PRO A 308 9.67 -29.45 -41.05
CA PRO A 308 10.78 -30.07 -41.77
C PRO A 308 11.41 -29.04 -42.73
N PRO A 309 12.74 -29.11 -42.96
CA PRO A 309 13.40 -28.19 -43.88
C PRO A 309 12.71 -28.24 -45.24
N ALA A 310 12.47 -27.08 -45.83
CA ALA A 310 11.92 -26.98 -47.17
C ALA A 310 12.87 -27.70 -48.14
N GLU A 311 12.34 -28.65 -48.91
CA GLU A 311 13.07 -29.30 -49.98
C GLU A 311 13.57 -28.23 -50.96
N GLU A 312 14.89 -28.22 -51.20
CA GLU A 312 15.50 -27.44 -52.27
C GLU A 312 14.98 -27.99 -53.60
N ALA A 313 14.15 -27.21 -54.27
CA ALA A 313 13.75 -27.50 -55.65
C ALA A 313 14.98 -27.35 -56.55
N ALA A 314 15.32 -28.44 -57.24
CA ALA A 314 16.32 -28.50 -58.31
C ALA A 314 15.90 -27.73 -59.55
#